data_AF-A0A8B8IS54-F1
#
_entry.id   AF-A0A8B8IS54-F1
#
_cell.length_a   1.000
_cell.length_b   1.000
_cell.length_c   1.000
_cell.angle_alpha   90.00
_cell.angle_beta   90.00
_cell.angle_gamma   90.00
#
_symmetry.space_group_name_H-M   'P 1'
#
loop_
_entity.id
_entity.type
_entity.pdbx_description
1 polymer ?
#
loop_
_entity_poly.entity_id
_entity_poly.type
_entity_poly.pdbx_seq_one_letter_code
_entity_poly.pdbx_strand_id
1 'polypeptide(L)'
;MNLKTTTILITDPTITGSETFQSNLENRFAAVKTTTDVNQNLENEVRILREEGTRFCSMQRKGKKSELSEETLGLMKKRRENPPATSSEKRQLNQEISRRVRHDLRCSNTLTIERAIEQNRGSKVFVQSLGRFFQAGSSFGSRGLLRPVIRMACVRL
;
A
#
# COMPACT_ATOMS: atom_id res chain seq x y z
N MET A 1 24.16 -7.27 -9.12
CA MET A 1 22.97 -6.52 -8.65
C MET A 1 22.31 -5.89 -9.87
N ASN A 2 21.02 -6.13 -10.08
CA ASN A 2 20.34 -5.84 -11.34
C ASN A 2 19.87 -4.38 -11.38
N LEU A 3 20.65 -3.51 -12.01
CA LEU A 3 20.36 -2.07 -12.14
C LEU A 3 19.02 -1.77 -12.83
N LYS A 4 18.49 -2.72 -13.61
CA LYS A 4 17.22 -2.60 -14.35
C LYS A 4 16.00 -2.48 -13.44
N THR A 5 16.02 -3.07 -12.25
CA THR A 5 14.85 -3.04 -11.34
C THR A 5 14.73 -1.69 -10.62
N THR A 6 15.85 -1.00 -10.38
CA THR A 6 15.86 0.32 -9.73
C THR A 6 15.37 1.42 -10.68
N THR A 7 15.66 1.33 -11.98
CA THR A 7 15.23 2.32 -12.99
C THR A 7 13.71 2.32 -13.21
N ILE A 8 13.05 1.16 -13.12
CA ILE A 8 11.60 1.01 -13.37
C ILE A 8 10.76 1.69 -12.28
N LEU A 9 11.26 1.79 -11.04
CA LEU A 9 10.53 2.46 -9.95
C LEU A 9 10.63 4.00 -9.98
N ILE A 10 11.57 4.56 -10.75
CA ILE A 10 11.80 6.01 -10.83
C ILE A 10 11.05 6.63 -12.02
N THR A 11 10.67 5.82 -13.02
CA THR A 11 10.09 6.25 -14.30
C THR A 11 8.61 5.92 -14.45
N ASP A 12 7.85 5.85 -13.35
CA ASP A 12 6.39 5.77 -13.44
C ASP A 12 5.81 7.21 -13.53
N PRO A 13 5.31 7.65 -14.70
CA PRO A 13 4.82 9.02 -14.91
C PRO A 13 3.56 9.36 -14.10
N THR A 14 3.03 8.40 -13.33
CA THR A 14 1.83 8.57 -12.49
C THR A 14 2.13 9.13 -11.09
N ILE A 15 3.41 9.26 -10.70
CA ILE A 15 3.80 9.73 -9.36
C ILE A 15 3.97 11.25 -9.36
N THR A 16 3.04 11.97 -8.74
CA THR A 16 3.07 13.44 -8.60
C THR A 16 4.41 13.94 -8.06
N GLY A 17 5.15 14.76 -8.81
CA GLY A 17 6.44 15.31 -8.39
C GLY A 17 7.67 14.45 -8.74
N SER A 18 7.52 13.42 -9.59
CA SER A 18 8.66 12.65 -10.12
C SER A 18 9.63 13.52 -10.91
N GLU A 19 9.12 14.45 -11.72
CA GLU A 19 9.93 15.38 -12.53
C GLU A 19 10.82 16.28 -11.66
N THR A 20 10.27 16.82 -10.57
CA THR A 20 11.02 17.67 -9.65
C THR A 20 12.07 16.88 -8.88
N PHE A 21 11.75 15.63 -8.50
CA PHE A 21 12.72 14.72 -7.89
C PHE A 21 13.88 14.38 -8.84
N GLN A 22 13.57 14.07 -10.11
CA GLN A 22 14.58 13.76 -11.11
C GLN A 22 15.49 14.96 -11.37
N SER A 23 14.91 16.15 -11.58
CA SER A 23 15.70 17.37 -11.78
C SER A 23 16.60 17.70 -10.58
N ASN A 24 16.10 17.51 -9.36
CA ASN A 24 16.90 17.70 -8.15
C ASN A 24 18.08 16.71 -8.05
N LEU A 25 17.86 15.45 -8.40
CA LEU A 25 18.93 14.45 -8.44
C LEU A 25 20.00 14.82 -9.48
N GLU A 26 19.59 15.13 -10.71
CA GLU A 26 20.49 15.51 -11.79
C GLU A 26 21.35 16.72 -11.41
N ASN A 27 20.73 17.76 -10.85
CA ASN A 27 21.45 18.95 -10.37
C ASN A 27 22.45 18.61 -9.25
N ARG A 28 22.08 17.74 -8.31
CA ARG A 28 22.96 17.36 -7.21
C ARG A 28 24.12 16.48 -7.64
N PHE A 29 23.89 15.54 -8.57
CA PHE A 29 24.97 14.74 -9.13
C PHE A 29 25.91 15.58 -9.99
N ALA A 30 25.40 16.51 -10.79
CA ALA A 30 26.23 17.44 -11.57
C ALA A 30 27.12 18.34 -10.68
N ALA A 31 26.67 18.68 -9.47
CA ALA A 31 27.42 19.49 -8.52
C ALA A 31 28.48 18.71 -7.72
N VAL A 32 28.45 17.37 -7.73
CA VAL A 32 29.47 16.55 -7.05
C VAL A 32 30.74 16.51 -7.87
N LYS A 33 31.84 16.94 -7.26
CA LYS A 33 33.18 16.74 -7.81
C LYS A 33 33.60 15.30 -7.57
N THR A 34 33.88 14.57 -8.64
CA THR A 34 34.48 13.24 -8.56
C THR A 34 35.92 13.36 -8.07
N THR A 35 36.26 12.63 -7.01
CA THR A 35 37.64 12.48 -6.55
C THR A 35 38.27 11.22 -7.15
N THR A 36 39.58 11.05 -7.01
CA THR A 36 40.28 9.83 -7.44
C THR A 36 39.92 8.61 -6.58
N ASP A 37 39.32 8.83 -5.40
CA ASP A 37 38.87 7.78 -4.51
C ASP A 37 37.45 7.33 -4.87
N VAL A 38 37.35 6.11 -5.40
CA VAL A 38 36.09 5.47 -5.79
C VAL A 38 35.16 5.29 -4.59
N ASN A 39 35.69 5.01 -3.39
CA ASN A 39 34.86 4.81 -2.21
C ASN A 39 34.21 6.12 -1.77
N GLN A 40 34.98 7.20 -1.79
CA GLN A 40 34.47 8.54 -1.47
C GLN A 40 33.40 8.99 -2.46
N ASN A 41 33.58 8.71 -3.75
CA ASN A 41 32.56 8.98 -4.76
C ASN A 41 31.29 8.17 -4.51
N LEU A 42 31.41 6.88 -4.21
CA LEU A 42 30.26 6.03 -3.91
C LEU A 42 29.50 6.50 -2.66
N GLU A 43 30.20 6.90 -1.61
CA GLU A 43 29.57 7.47 -0.40
C GLU A 43 28.82 8.76 -0.71
N ASN A 44 29.40 9.64 -1.55
CA ASN A 44 28.75 10.87 -1.97
C ASN A 44 27.46 10.59 -2.77
N GLU A 45 27.49 9.63 -3.69
CA GLU A 45 26.30 9.22 -4.46
C GLU A 45 25.21 8.65 -3.56
N VAL A 46 25.58 7.71 -2.67
CA VAL A 46 24.64 7.10 -1.72
C VAL A 46 24.02 8.15 -0.81
N ARG A 47 24.80 9.14 -0.36
CA ARG A 47 24.30 10.24 0.45
C ARG A 47 23.25 11.07 -0.30
N ILE A 48 23.53 11.45 -1.55
CA ILE A 48 22.59 12.22 -2.38
C ILE A 48 21.28 11.47 -2.58
N LEU A 49 21.36 10.18 -2.95
CA LEU A 49 20.18 9.34 -3.13
C LEU A 49 19.34 9.23 -1.85
N ARG A 50 19.97 9.12 -0.68
CA ARG A 50 19.27 9.07 0.61
C ARG A 50 18.56 10.38 0.92
N GLU A 51 19.24 11.51 0.74
CA GLU A 51 18.69 12.82 1.09
C GLU A 51 17.52 13.21 0.18
N GLU A 52 17.71 13.16 -1.14
CA GLU A 52 16.64 13.47 -2.09
C GLU A 52 15.52 12.43 -2.03
N GLY A 53 15.87 11.15 -1.89
CA GLY A 53 14.88 10.09 -1.72
C GLY A 53 14.02 10.30 -0.48
N THR A 54 14.59 10.76 0.63
CA THR A 54 13.86 11.06 1.86
C THR A 54 12.94 12.27 1.69
N ARG A 55 13.40 13.33 1.02
CA ARG A 55 12.58 14.51 0.70
C ARG A 55 11.39 14.13 -0.18
N PHE A 56 11.64 13.40 -1.25
CA PHE A 56 10.59 12.93 -2.14
C PHE A 56 9.57 12.03 -1.43
N CYS A 57 10.05 11.02 -0.70
CA CYS A 57 9.16 10.12 0.03
C CYS A 57 8.36 10.83 1.14
N SER A 58 8.93 11.84 1.80
CA SER A 58 8.20 12.60 2.81
C SER A 58 7.13 13.49 2.17
N MET A 59 7.41 14.12 1.02
CA MET A 59 6.43 14.83 0.22
C MET A 59 5.27 13.91 -0.19
N GLN A 60 5.55 12.71 -0.71
CA GLN A 60 4.52 11.73 -1.09
C GLN A 60 3.59 11.29 0.05
N ARG A 61 4.12 11.32 1.28
CA ARG A 61 3.39 10.90 2.49
C ARG A 61 2.64 12.06 3.15
N LYS A 62 2.99 13.31 2.85
CA LYS A 62 2.38 14.49 3.48
C LYS A 62 0.91 14.59 3.10
N GLY A 63 0.04 14.66 4.10
CA GLY A 63 -1.42 14.80 3.92
C GLY A 63 -2.20 13.49 3.74
N LYS A 64 -1.53 12.35 3.50
CA LYS A 64 -2.20 11.04 3.50
C LYS A 64 -2.39 10.57 4.94
N LYS A 65 -3.63 10.56 5.42
CA LYS A 65 -3.97 9.91 6.70
C LYS A 65 -3.69 8.42 6.57
N SER A 66 -3.04 7.83 7.57
CA SER A 66 -2.85 6.38 7.63
C SER A 66 -4.20 5.68 7.68
N GLU A 67 -4.39 4.65 6.87
CA GLU A 67 -5.54 3.75 6.96
C GLU A 67 -5.44 2.83 8.18
N LEU A 68 -4.23 2.67 8.72
CA LEU A 68 -3.97 1.88 9.91
C LEU A 68 -4.14 2.74 11.16
N SER A 69 -4.73 2.12 12.19
CA SER A 69 -4.85 2.72 13.52
C SER A 69 -3.48 2.93 14.17
N GLU A 70 -3.43 3.86 15.11
CA GLU A 70 -2.21 4.17 15.88
C GLU A 70 -1.70 2.94 16.65
N GLU A 71 -2.60 2.10 17.17
CA GLU A 71 -2.25 0.84 17.82
C GLU A 71 -1.51 -0.12 16.86
N THR A 72 -2.02 -0.28 15.64
CA THR A 72 -1.39 -1.13 14.61
C THR A 72 -0.02 -0.58 14.22
N LEU A 73 0.09 0.74 14.04
CA LEU A 73 1.36 1.41 13.74
C LEU A 73 2.36 1.23 14.90
N GLY A 74 1.89 1.34 16.15
CA GLY A 74 2.69 1.11 17.35
C GLY A 74 3.27 -0.29 17.41
N LEU A 75 2.48 -1.33 17.09
CA LEU A 75 2.97 -2.71 17.00
C LEU A 75 4.00 -2.90 15.87
N MET A 76 3.78 -2.27 14.73
CA MET A 76 4.74 -2.31 13.62
C MET A 76 6.05 -1.59 13.97
N LYS A 77 5.99 -0.50 14.73
CA LYS A 77 7.15 0.22 15.26
C LYS A 77 7.89 -0.65 16.28
N LYS A 78 7.18 -1.23 17.26
CA LYS A 78 7.75 -2.14 18.25
C LYS A 78 8.47 -3.31 17.59
N ARG A 79 7.92 -3.90 16.52
CA ARG A 79 8.57 -4.98 15.76
C ARG A 79 9.88 -4.55 15.10
N ARG A 80 10.01 -3.28 14.69
CA ARG A 80 11.25 -2.75 14.08
C ARG A 80 12.32 -2.47 15.14
N GLU A 81 11.92 -1.86 16.24
CA GLU A 81 12.84 -1.42 17.29
C GLU A 81 13.27 -2.57 18.20
N ASN A 82 12.35 -3.51 18.46
CA ASN A 82 12.56 -4.65 19.34
C ASN A 82 12.20 -5.93 18.58
N PRO A 83 13.09 -6.41 17.69
CA PRO A 83 12.85 -7.66 16.99
C PRO A 83 12.76 -8.81 18.00
N PRO A 84 11.69 -9.64 17.94
CA PRO A 84 11.52 -10.74 18.88
C PRO A 84 12.66 -11.75 18.78
N ALA A 85 13.16 -12.19 19.93
CA ALA A 85 14.31 -13.07 20.04
C ALA A 85 13.96 -14.52 19.62
N THR A 86 12.73 -14.96 19.91
CA THR A 86 12.29 -16.32 19.59
C THR A 86 11.38 -16.39 18.37
N SER A 87 11.38 -17.55 17.70
CA SER A 87 10.49 -17.82 16.56
C SER A 87 9.01 -17.78 16.94
N SER A 88 8.67 -18.21 18.16
CA SER A 88 7.30 -18.20 18.70
C SER A 88 6.78 -16.79 18.88
N GLU A 89 7.53 -15.92 19.57
CA GLU A 89 7.17 -14.51 19.77
C GLU A 89 7.05 -13.77 18.43
N LYS A 90 7.96 -14.05 17.48
CA LYS A 90 7.89 -13.51 16.13
C LYS A 90 6.60 -13.92 15.42
N ARG A 91 6.20 -15.19 15.54
CA ARG A 91 4.96 -15.70 14.94
C ARG A 91 3.75 -15.03 15.57
N GLN A 92 3.68 -14.95 16.90
CA GLN A 92 2.58 -14.31 17.62
C GLN A 92 2.44 -12.83 17.24
N LEU A 93 3.54 -12.07 17.29
CA LEU A 93 3.54 -10.65 16.91
C LEU A 93 3.11 -10.43 15.45
N ASN A 94 3.58 -11.26 14.53
CA ASN A 94 3.19 -11.16 13.12
C ASN A 94 1.72 -11.52 12.89
N GLN A 95 1.17 -12.50 13.61
CA GLN A 95 -0.25 -12.83 13.56
C GLN A 95 -1.09 -11.68 14.11
N GLU A 96 -0.66 -11.08 15.21
CA GLU A 96 -1.31 -9.92 15.82
C GLU A 96 -1.38 -8.75 14.83
N ILE A 97 -0.23 -8.36 14.27
CA ILE A 97 -0.14 -7.28 13.27
C ILE A 97 -1.03 -7.61 12.05
N SER A 98 -0.94 -8.82 11.51
CA SER A 98 -1.69 -9.21 10.31
C SER A 98 -3.20 -9.20 10.54
N ARG A 99 -3.65 -9.56 11.74
CA ARG A 99 -5.07 -9.51 12.10
C ARG A 99 -5.55 -8.05 12.25
N ARG A 100 -4.77 -7.18 12.89
CA ARG A 100 -5.14 -5.76 13.04
C ARG A 100 -5.11 -5.01 11.71
N VAL A 101 -4.10 -5.22 10.88
CA VAL A 101 -4.04 -4.62 9.53
C VAL A 101 -5.29 -4.98 8.72
N ARG A 102 -5.70 -6.26 8.72
CA ARG A 102 -6.93 -6.67 8.02
C ARG A 102 -8.18 -6.03 8.57
N HIS A 103 -8.25 -5.83 9.89
CA HIS A 103 -9.36 -5.15 10.53
C HIS A 103 -9.42 -3.68 10.11
N ASP A 104 -8.31 -2.95 10.26
CA ASP A 104 -8.22 -1.51 9.96
C ASP A 104 -8.55 -1.22 8.49
N LEU A 105 -8.02 -2.02 7.57
CA LEU A 105 -8.32 -1.88 6.13
C LEU A 105 -9.80 -2.15 5.81
N ARG A 106 -10.44 -3.12 6.47
CA ARG A 106 -11.88 -3.36 6.29
C ARG A 106 -12.69 -2.18 6.79
N CYS A 107 -12.38 -1.65 7.96
CA CYS A 107 -13.06 -0.48 8.52
C CYS A 107 -12.87 0.75 7.61
N SER A 108 -11.64 1.01 7.14
CA SER A 108 -11.33 2.10 6.21
C SER A 108 -12.12 1.96 4.90
N ASN A 109 -12.20 0.76 4.33
CA ASN A 109 -12.98 0.49 3.12
C ASN A 109 -14.48 0.71 3.35
N THR A 110 -15.03 0.23 4.46
CA THR A 110 -16.44 0.46 4.83
C THR A 110 -16.73 1.95 4.90
N LEU A 111 -15.91 2.73 5.61
CA LEU A 111 -16.08 4.18 5.73
C LEU A 111 -15.96 4.91 4.37
N THR A 112 -15.06 4.44 3.51
CA THR A 112 -14.90 4.97 2.15
C THR A 112 -16.16 4.72 1.32
N ILE A 113 -16.71 3.50 1.36
CA ILE A 113 -17.93 3.13 0.67
C ILE A 113 -19.13 3.93 1.20
N GLU A 114 -19.29 4.03 2.52
CA GLU A 114 -20.35 4.81 3.15
C GLU A 114 -20.30 6.28 2.72
N ARG A 115 -19.10 6.88 2.72
CA ARG A 115 -18.91 8.25 2.24
C ARG A 115 -19.26 8.40 0.76
N ALA A 116 -18.86 7.44 -0.08
CA ALA A 116 -19.18 7.46 -1.50
C ALA A 116 -20.70 7.32 -1.72
N ILE A 117 -21.38 6.45 -0.98
CA ILE A 117 -22.84 6.32 -1.02
C ILE A 117 -23.51 7.63 -0.61
N GLU A 118 -23.04 8.26 0.47
CA GLU A 118 -23.56 9.55 0.94
C GLU A 118 -23.40 10.64 -0.12
N GLN A 119 -22.23 10.75 -0.73
CA GLN A 119 -21.97 11.72 -1.81
C GLN A 119 -22.84 11.47 -3.05
N ASN A 120 -23.19 10.22 -3.31
CA ASN A 120 -24.06 9.83 -4.42
C ASN A 120 -25.56 9.85 -4.03
N ARG A 121 -25.93 10.28 -2.81
CA ARG A 121 -27.35 10.42 -2.45
C ARG A 121 -28.02 11.41 -3.39
N GLY A 122 -28.96 10.90 -4.19
CA GLY A 122 -29.70 11.67 -5.19
C GLY A 122 -29.21 11.48 -6.64
N SER A 123 -28.04 10.89 -6.85
CA SER A 123 -27.60 10.45 -8.18
C SER A 123 -28.28 9.12 -8.52
N LYS A 124 -29.14 9.10 -9.55
CA LYS A 124 -29.70 7.86 -10.12
C LYS A 124 -28.58 7.06 -10.80
N VAL A 125 -27.77 6.35 -10.03
CA VAL A 125 -26.83 5.38 -10.59
C VAL A 125 -27.61 4.11 -10.86
N PHE A 126 -27.81 3.79 -12.14
CA PHE A 126 -28.48 2.56 -12.56
C PHE A 126 -27.75 1.36 -11.97
N VAL A 127 -28.40 0.68 -11.01
CA VAL A 127 -27.94 -0.61 -10.51
C VAL A 127 -28.04 -1.58 -11.69
N GLN A 128 -26.92 -1.86 -12.34
CA GLN A 128 -26.84 -2.99 -13.26
C GLN A 128 -27.08 -4.23 -12.40
N SER A 129 -28.28 -4.78 -12.49
CA SER A 129 -28.72 -5.93 -11.74
C SER A 129 -27.74 -7.08 -11.98
N LEU A 130 -27.00 -7.46 -10.94
CA LEU A 130 -26.26 -8.73 -10.85
C LEU A 130 -27.24 -9.92 -10.74
N GLY A 131 -28.36 -9.86 -11.44
CA GLY A 131 -29.47 -10.80 -11.41
C GLY A 131 -29.64 -11.46 -12.76
N ARG A 132 -28.63 -12.20 -13.25
CA ARG A 132 -28.80 -13.16 -14.35
C ARG A 132 -27.83 -14.33 -14.23
N PHE A 133 -27.91 -15.07 -13.14
CA PHE A 133 -27.50 -16.49 -13.08
C PHE A 133 -28.41 -17.26 -12.12
N PHE A 134 -29.71 -17.24 -12.38
CA PHE A 134 -30.62 -18.27 -11.89
C PHE A 134 -31.58 -18.59 -13.02
N GLN A 135 -31.25 -19.62 -13.79
CA GLN A 135 -32.22 -20.53 -14.40
C GLN A 135 -31.46 -21.74 -14.97
N ALA A 136 -31.50 -22.84 -14.22
CA ALA A 136 -32.01 -24.14 -14.69
C ALA A 136 -31.64 -25.23 -13.67
N GLY A 137 -32.66 -25.86 -13.07
CA GLY A 137 -32.49 -27.16 -12.40
C GLY A 137 -33.21 -27.35 -11.07
N SER A 138 -34.47 -27.79 -11.14
CA SER A 138 -35.13 -28.74 -10.20
C SER A 138 -35.42 -28.34 -8.74
N SER A 139 -36.71 -28.08 -8.49
CA SER A 139 -37.55 -28.47 -7.34
C SER A 139 -36.90 -29.12 -6.10
N PHE A 140 -37.09 -28.51 -4.91
CA PHE A 140 -37.84 -29.06 -3.74
C PHE A 140 -37.53 -28.24 -2.47
N GLY A 141 -38.58 -27.96 -1.66
CA GLY A 141 -38.49 -27.98 -0.19
C GLY A 141 -37.96 -26.76 0.57
N SER A 142 -38.89 -25.90 0.99
CA SER A 142 -39.02 -25.24 2.30
C SER A 142 -37.86 -25.26 3.34
N ARG A 143 -37.57 -24.05 3.83
CA ARG A 143 -36.96 -23.64 5.13
C ARG A 143 -35.44 -23.79 5.32
N GLY A 144 -34.78 -22.63 5.48
CA GLY A 144 -33.46 -22.53 6.09
C GLY A 144 -32.78 -21.19 5.77
N LEU A 145 -32.79 -20.26 6.71
CA LEU A 145 -32.06 -18.98 6.65
C LEU A 145 -30.56 -19.24 6.39
N LEU A 146 -30.09 -18.94 5.18
CA LEU A 146 -28.67 -19.06 4.81
C LEU A 146 -28.01 -17.69 4.85
N ARG A 147 -27.10 -17.53 5.82
CA ARG A 147 -26.15 -16.43 5.93
C ARG A 147 -25.28 -16.37 4.66
N PRO A 148 -25.00 -15.18 4.09
CA PRO A 148 -24.14 -15.10 2.92
C PRO A 148 -22.67 -15.33 3.32
N VAL A 149 -22.12 -16.47 2.89
CA VAL A 149 -20.68 -16.75 2.87
C VAL A 149 -20.11 -16.09 1.61
N ILE A 150 -19.41 -14.98 1.77
CA ILE A 150 -18.68 -14.34 0.66
C ILE A 150 -17.39 -15.12 0.43
N ARG A 151 -17.39 -16.02 -0.57
CA ARG A 151 -16.16 -16.62 -1.14
C ARG A 151 -15.63 -15.69 -2.23
N MET A 152 -14.51 -15.03 -1.96
CA MET A 152 -13.69 -14.34 -2.96
C MET A 152 -12.97 -15.38 -3.83
N ALA A 153 -13.33 -15.48 -5.10
CA ALA A 153 -12.54 -16.19 -6.10
C ALA A 153 -11.41 -15.28 -6.59
N CYS A 154 -10.17 -15.73 -6.45
CA CYS A 154 -9.01 -15.16 -7.14
C CYS A 154 -9.22 -15.27 -8.65
N VAL A 155 -9.24 -14.15 -9.36
CA VAL A 155 -9.00 -14.14 -10.80
C VAL A 155 -7.52 -13.85 -11.00
N ARG A 156 -6.80 -14.88 -11.46
CA ARG A 156 -5.49 -14.75 -12.10
C ARG A 156 -5.67 -14.01 -13.41
N LEU A 157 -4.98 -12.89 -13.57
CA LEU A 157 -4.36 -12.47 -14.82
C LEU A 157 -2.97 -11.95 -14.47
#